data_AF-A0ABD6HFN8-F1
#
_entry.id   AF-A0ABD6HFN8-F1
#
_cell.length_a   1.000
_cell.length_b   1.000
_cell.length_c   1.000
_cell.angle_alpha   90.00
_cell.angle_beta   90.00
_cell.angle_gamma   90.00
#
_symmetry.space_group_name_H-M   'P 1'
#
loop_
_entity.id
_entity.type
_entity.pdbx_description
1 polymer ?
#
loop_
_entity_poly.entity_id
_entity_poly.type
_entity_poly.pdbx_seq_one_letter_code
_entity_poly.pdbx_strand_id
1 'polypeptide(L)' 'MTDAPLTTQAKADRSQSFSAQLWGQFRRHTGGVIGLAVFVLIVLAVYVGPLIHRVDPNKLNIRDKNQGPSWVHPF' A
#
# COMPACT_ATOMS: atom_id res chain seq x y z
N MET A 1 -63.46 8.42 6.72
CA MET A 1 -62.41 7.45 7.08
C MET A 1 -61.38 7.50 5.95
N THR A 2 -60.79 8.65 5.65
CA THR A 2 -59.66 9.31 6.36
C THR A 2 -58.39 8.48 6.27
N ASP A 3 -57.64 8.76 5.21
CA ASP A 3 -56.18 8.87 5.13
C ASP A 3 -55.35 7.78 5.81
N ALA A 4 -55.01 6.76 5.02
CA ALA A 4 -53.78 6.01 5.26
C ALA A 4 -52.62 7.00 5.09
N PRO A 5 -51.80 7.28 6.12
CA PRO A 5 -50.60 8.06 5.90
C PRO A 5 -49.69 7.22 5.03
N LEU A 6 -49.51 7.64 3.78
CA LEU A 6 -48.32 7.34 3.00
C LEU A 6 -47.15 7.90 3.80
N THR A 7 -46.68 7.09 4.75
CA THR A 7 -45.39 7.24 5.39
C THR A 7 -44.37 6.93 4.30
N THR A 8 -44.23 7.85 3.36
CA THR A 8 -43.00 8.01 2.59
C THR A 8 -41.96 8.35 3.64
N GLN A 9 -41.37 7.31 4.21
CA GLN A 9 -40.07 7.31 4.84
C GLN A 9 -39.09 7.80 3.78
N ALA A 10 -39.05 9.12 3.59
CA ALA A 10 -37.90 9.84 3.06
C ALA A 10 -36.83 9.75 4.14
N LYS A 11 -36.30 8.54 4.36
CA LYS A 11 -35.03 8.34 5.05
C LYS A 11 -34.02 9.04 4.14
N ALA A 12 -33.70 10.28 4.49
CA ALA A 12 -32.77 11.14 3.77
C ALA A 12 -31.62 10.27 3.25
N ASP A 13 -31.60 10.07 1.93
CA ASP A 13 -30.59 9.28 1.26
C ASP A 13 -29.30 10.05 1.48
N ARG A 14 -28.51 9.59 2.46
CA ARG A 14 -27.22 10.20 2.75
C ARG A 14 -26.42 10.01 1.47
N SER A 15 -26.27 11.07 0.68
CA SER A 15 -25.59 11.07 -0.61
C SER A 15 -24.13 10.64 -0.43
N GLN A 16 -23.89 9.34 -0.30
CA GLN A 16 -22.54 8.80 -0.22
C GLN A 16 -21.93 8.90 -1.60
N SER A 17 -20.72 9.45 -1.67
CA SER A 17 -19.98 9.50 -2.92
C SER A 17 -19.85 8.10 -3.51
N PHE A 18 -19.90 8.00 -4.83
CA PHE A 18 -19.70 6.74 -5.55
C PHE A 18 -18.42 6.01 -5.08
N SER A 19 -17.35 6.76 -4.81
CA SER A 19 -16.09 6.23 -4.25
C SER A 19 -16.26 5.57 -2.88
N ALA A 20 -17.07 6.15 -1.99
CA ALA A 20 -17.32 5.59 -0.66
C ALA A 20 -18.12 4.28 -0.75
N GLN A 21 -19.06 4.19 -1.70
CA GLN A 21 -19.84 2.99 -1.95
C GLN A 21 -18.96 1.85 -2.48
N LEU A 22 -18.12 2.14 -3.48
CA LEU A 22 -17.15 1.16 -4.03
C LEU A 22 -16.18 0.66 -2.96
N TRP A 23 -15.67 1.56 -2.13
CA TRP A 23 -14.80 1.20 -1.03
C TRP A 23 -15.50 0.32 0.01
N GLY A 24 -16.76 0.64 0.33
CA GLY A 24 -17.60 -0.19 1.18
C GLY A 24 -17.77 -1.61 0.65
N GLN A 25 -18.05 -1.77 -0.64
CA GLN A 25 -18.18 -3.07 -1.29
C GLN A 25 -16.84 -3.82 -1.34
N PHE A 26 -15.76 -3.15 -1.72
CA PHE A 26 -14.41 -3.72 -1.78
C PHE A 26 -13.97 -4.30 -0.43
N ARG A 27 -14.18 -3.56 0.67
CA ARG A 27 -13.82 -4.01 2.02
C ARG A 27 -14.58 -5.27 2.49
N ARG A 28 -15.69 -5.63 1.86
CA ARG A 28 -16.43 -6.86 2.16
C ARG A 28 -15.77 -8.10 1.52
N HIS A 29 -14.84 -7.92 0.59
CA HIS A 29 -14.08 -9.00 -0.03
C HIS A 29 -12.77 -9.25 0.72
N THR A 30 -12.74 -10.28 1.57
CA THR A 30 -11.59 -10.61 2.43
C THR A 30 -10.28 -10.76 1.66
N GLY A 31 -10.29 -11.48 0.53
CA GLY A 31 -9.09 -11.68 -0.29
C GLY A 31 -8.55 -10.37 -0.89
N GLY A 32 -9.43 -9.46 -1.32
CA GLY A 32 -9.05 -8.16 -1.85
C GLY A 32 -8.41 -7.26 -0.79
N VAL A 33 -8.95 -7.26 0.43
CA VAL A 33 -8.39 -6.49 1.55
C VAL A 33 -7.04 -7.04 1.98
N ILE A 34 -6.86 -8.36 2.05
CA ILE A 34 -5.57 -8.98 2.35
C ILE A 34 -4.55 -8.60 1.28
N GLY A 35 -4.90 -8.72 0.00
CA GLY A 35 -4.03 -8.33 -1.11
C GLY A 35 -3.63 -6.86 -1.04
N LEU A 36 -4.57 -5.96 -0.75
CA LEU A 36 -4.28 -4.54 -0.55
C LEU A 36 -3.33 -4.30 0.63
N ALA A 37 -3.54 -4.98 1.75
CA ALA A 37 -2.67 -4.85 2.92
C ALA A 37 -1.23 -5.29 2.61
N VAL A 38 -1.05 -6.43 1.93
CA VAL A 38 0.27 -6.91 1.49
C VAL A 38 0.92 -5.94 0.51
N PHE A 39 0.15 -5.45 -0.46
CA PHE A 39 0.65 -4.46 -1.44
C PHE A 39 1.15 -3.19 -0.74
N VAL A 40 0.36 -2.62 0.17
CA VAL A 40 0.75 -1.43 0.95
C VAL A 40 2.01 -1.69 1.77
N LEU A 41 2.14 -2.88 2.37
CA LEU A 41 3.34 -3.27 3.12
C LEU A 41 4.58 -3.27 2.20
N ILE A 42 4.50 -3.87 1.01
CA ILE A 42 5.59 -3.89 0.04
C ILE A 42 6.00 -2.47 -0.36
N VAL A 43 5.02 -1.62 -0.69
CA VAL A 43 5.28 -0.23 -1.07
C VAL A 43 6.00 0.51 0.07
N LEU A 44 5.54 0.32 1.31
CA LEU A 44 6.16 0.94 2.48
C LEU A 44 7.59 0.40 2.69
N ALA A 45 7.82 -0.90 2.54
CA ALA A 45 9.13 -1.51 2.66
C ALA A 45 10.12 -0.96 1.62
N VAL A 46 9.67 -0.78 0.37
CA VAL A 46 10.49 -0.18 -0.69
C VAL A 46 10.75 1.30 -0.43
N TYR A 47 9.75 2.04 0.03
CA TYR A 47 9.89 3.47 0.31
C TYR A 47 10.78 3.76 1.52
N VAL A 48 10.67 2.95 2.59
CA VAL A 48 11.44 3.08 3.83
C VAL A 48 12.81 2.38 3.74
N GLY A 49 12.97 1.39 2.85
CA GLY A 49 14.21 0.64 2.65
C GLY A 49 15.47 1.50 2.51
N PRO A 50 15.46 2.57 1.69
CA PRO A 50 16.58 3.51 1.55
C PRO A 50 16.93 4.29 2.83
N LEU A 51 15.96 4.49 3.74
CA LEU A 51 16.22 5.16 5.02
C LEU A 51 16.95 4.24 6.00
N ILE A 52 16.78 2.93 5.87
CA ILE A 52 17.42 1.91 6.72
C ILE A 52 18.82 1.57 6.18
N HIS A 53 18.94 1.36 4.86
CA HIS A 53 20.19 0.96 4.24
C HIS A 53 21.01 2.20 3.85
N ARG A 54 21.90 2.63 4.75
CA ARG A 54 22.88 3.72 4.50
C ARG A 54 24.01 3.33 3.54
N VAL A 55 24.06 2.07 3.13
CA VAL A 55 25.04 1.61 2.15
C VAL A 55 24.53 2.02 0.79
N ASP A 56 25.26 2.93 0.14
CA ASP A 56 25.00 3.32 -1.24
C ASP A 56 25.20 2.09 -2.14
N PRO A 57 24.13 1.50 -2.70
CA PRO A 57 24.26 0.31 -3.55
C PRO A 57 25.05 0.63 -4.83
N ASN A 58 25.22 1.91 -5.17
CA ASN A 58 25.96 2.38 -6.33
C ASN A 58 27.38 2.85 -5.99
N LYS A 59 27.84 2.71 -4.74
CA LYS A 59 29.25 2.95 -4.40
C LYS A 59 30.13 1.85 -4.99
N LEU A 60 30.44 1.98 -6.27
CA LEU A 60 31.44 1.19 -6.96
C LEU A 60 32.82 1.82 -6.74
N ASN A 61 33.66 1.22 -5.89
CA ASN A 61 35.07 1.61 -5.84
C ASN A 61 35.81 1.04 -7.05
N ILE A 62 35.90 1.83 -8.13
CA ILE A 62 36.56 1.41 -9.38
C ILE A 62 38.03 1.03 -9.16
N ARG A 63 38.70 1.58 -8.13
CA ARG A 63 40.10 1.28 -7.82
C ARG A 63 40.31 -0.12 -7.25
N ASP A 64 39.30 -0.65 -6.55
CA ASP A 64 39.37 -1.97 -5.93
C ASP A 64 39.03 -3.09 -6.93
N LYS A 65 38.34 -2.77 -8.03
CA LYS A 65 37.92 -3.74 -9.06
C LYS A 65 39.08 -4.43 -9.78
N ASN A 66 40.23 -3.79 -9.87
CA ASN A 66 41.42 -4.31 -10.55
C ASN A 66 42.49 -4.79 -9.57
N GLN A 67 42.17 -4.89 -8.27
CA GLN A 67 43.09 -5.43 -7.28
C GLN A 67 43.09 -6.96 -7.35
N GLY A 68 44.28 -7.56 -7.31
CA GLY A 68 44.42 -9.00 -7.09
C GLY A 68 44.09 -9.38 -5.64
N PRO A 69 44.08 -10.69 -5.31
CA PRO A 69 43.86 -11.17 -3.95
C PRO A 69 44.76 -10.43 -2.94
N SER A 70 44.17 -9.98 -1.83
CA SER A 70 44.90 -9.26 -0.78
C SER A 70 44.45 -9.72 0.60
N TRP A 71 45.19 -9.33 1.65
CA TRP A 71 44.79 -9.60 3.03
C TRP A 71 43.44 -8.98 3.41
N VAL A 72 43.03 -7.91 2.72
CA VAL A 72 41.74 -7.23 2.92
C VAL A 72 40.63 -7.91 2.11
N HIS A 73 41.00 -8.63 1.04
CA HIS A 73 40.10 -9.34 0.13
C HIS A 73 40.65 -10.73 -0.21
N PRO A 74 40.55 -11.70 0.71
CA PRO A 74 40.92 -13.08 0.44
C PRO A 74 39.83 -13.73 -0.43
N PHE A 75 40.16 -13.90 -1.72
CA PHE A 75 39.43 -14.61 -2.79
C PHE A 75 37.93 -14.31 -2.99
#